data_AF-A0A8B9CXH6-F1
#
_entry.id   AF-A0A8B9CXH6-F1
#
_cell.length_a   1.000
_cell.length_b   1.000
_cell.length_c   1.000
_cell.angle_alpha   90.00
_cell.angle_beta   90.00
_cell.angle_gamma   90.00
#
_symmetry.space_group_name_H-M   'P 1'
#
loop_
_entity.id
_entity.type
_entity.pdbx_description
1 polymer ?
#
loop_
_entity_poly.entity_id
_entity_poly.type
_entity_poly.pdbx_seq_one_letter_code
_entity_poly.pdbx_strand_id
1 'polypeptide(L)' 'MLTLASKLKRDDGVRGPRTSTPASDSTRRVSVRDKLLVKEVAELEANLPCTCKVNFPDPNKLHYFQLTVIPVVY' A
#
# COMPACT_ATOMS: atom_id res chain seq x y z
N MET A 1 26.15 0.15 4.36
CA MET A 1 25.75 0.25 5.79
C MET A 1 24.98 1.54 5.97
N LEU A 2 23.74 1.49 6.44
CA LEU A 2 22.96 2.68 6.78
C LEU A 2 23.03 2.89 8.30
N THR A 3 23.57 4.02 8.74
CA THR A 3 23.84 4.34 10.14
C THR A 3 22.59 4.86 10.85
N LEU A 4 22.17 4.18 11.93
CA LEU A 4 20.95 4.45 12.73
C LEU A 4 21.13 5.58 13.76
N ALA A 5 21.60 6.76 13.36
CA ALA A 5 21.83 7.85 14.30
C ALA A 5 21.20 9.16 13.82
N SER A 6 19.86 9.26 13.85
CA SER A 6 19.14 10.55 13.87
C SER A 6 17.63 10.40 14.14
N LYS A 7 17.25 9.90 15.32
CA LYS A 7 15.94 10.21 15.93
C LYS A 7 16.10 10.39 17.45
N LEU A 8 16.90 11.38 17.84
CA LEU A 8 16.81 11.95 19.17
C LEU A 8 15.71 13.03 19.17
N LYS A 9 14.57 12.63 19.74
CA LYS A 9 13.73 13.39 20.68
C LYS A 9 13.60 14.91 20.48
N ARG A 10 12.37 15.37 20.18
CA ARG A 10 11.80 16.61 20.72
C ARG A 10 10.39 16.31 21.20
N ASP A 11 10.29 16.02 22.49
CA ASP A 11 9.06 16.09 23.28
C ASP A 11 9.18 17.38 24.07
N ASP A 12 8.39 18.40 23.74
CA ASP A 12 8.13 19.53 24.62
C ASP A 12 6.93 20.36 24.12
N GLY A 13 5.80 20.18 24.80
CA GLY A 13 4.88 21.27 25.18
C GLY A 13 3.85 21.79 24.19
N VAL A 14 2.59 21.35 24.32
CA VAL A 14 1.45 22.27 24.56
C VAL A 14 0.21 21.48 25.02
N ARG A 15 -0.27 21.80 26.22
CA ARG A 15 -1.55 21.34 26.79
C ARG A 15 -2.72 21.95 26.02
N GLY A 16 -3.62 21.10 25.54
CA GLY A 16 -5.00 21.46 25.22
C GLY A 16 -5.91 20.28 25.55
N PRO A 17 -7.06 20.47 26.24
CA PRO A 17 -7.96 19.37 26.55
C PRO A 17 -8.77 19.07 25.29
N ARG A 18 -8.25 18.16 24.47
CA ARG A 18 -9.05 17.48 23.45
C ARG A 18 -9.05 16.00 23.78
N THR A 19 -10.17 15.56 24.33
CA THR A 19 -10.60 14.17 24.30
C THR A 19 -10.73 13.72 22.85
N SER A 20 -9.65 13.18 22.29
CA SER A 20 -9.73 12.34 21.11
C SER A 20 -8.71 11.22 21.28
N THR A 21 -9.24 10.06 21.65
CA THR A 21 -8.61 8.74 21.60
C THR A 21 -7.60 8.66 20.45
N PRO A 22 -6.28 8.50 20.72
CA PRO A 22 -5.26 8.49 19.67
C PRO A 22 -5.22 7.19 18.86
N ALA A 23 -6.17 6.28 19.06
CA ALA A 23 -6.17 4.94 18.47
C ALA A 23 -6.82 4.84 17.07
N SER A 24 -7.28 5.94 16.46
CA SER A 24 -8.15 5.85 15.26
C SER A 24 -7.77 6.75 14.08
N ASP A 25 -6.60 7.40 14.07
CA ASP A 25 -6.16 8.15 12.87
C ASP A 25 -5.38 7.26 11.88
N SER A 26 -4.72 6.20 12.36
CA SER A 26 -3.97 5.27 11.50
C SER A 26 -4.89 4.48 10.56
N THR A 27 -6.12 4.17 10.97
CA THR A 27 -7.06 3.40 10.15
C THR A 27 -7.72 4.24 9.06
N ARG A 28 -7.70 5.58 9.18
CA ARG A 28 -8.26 6.51 8.18
C ARG A 28 -7.23 6.96 7.14
N ARG A 29 -5.95 6.82 7.44
CA ARG A 29 -4.85 7.21 6.55
C ARG A 29 -4.50 6.04 5.62
N VAL A 30 -4.73 6.23 4.32
CA VAL A 30 -4.31 5.27 3.29
C VAL A 30 -2.79 5.14 3.33
N SER A 31 -2.29 3.91 3.44
CA SER A 31 -0.85 3.65 3.46
C SER A 31 -0.21 4.06 2.13
N VAL A 32 1.09 4.40 2.13
CA VAL A 32 1.82 4.72 0.89
C VAL A 32 1.71 3.58 -0.12
N ARG A 33 1.80 2.33 0.35
CA ARG A 33 1.61 1.14 -0.46
C ARG A 33 0.25 1.15 -1.14
N ASP A 34 -0.84 1.33 -0.40
CA ASP A 34 -2.18 1.24 -0.98
C ASP A 34 -2.45 2.41 -1.95
N LYS A 35 -1.84 3.57 -1.72
CA LYS A 35 -1.86 4.69 -2.68
C LYS A 35 -1.18 4.33 -4.01
N LEU A 36 -0.03 3.64 -3.95
CA LEU A 36 0.71 3.22 -5.14
C LEU A 36 -0.02 2.10 -5.88
N LEU A 37 -0.51 1.10 -5.16
CA LEU A 37 -1.19 -0.06 -5.75
C LEU A 37 -2.44 0.31 -6.53
N VAL A 38 -3.19 1.34 -6.11
CA VAL A 38 -4.36 1.82 -6.87
C VAL A 38 -3.97 2.26 -8.29
N LYS A 39 -2.82 2.90 -8.45
CA LYS A 39 -2.32 3.36 -9.76
C LYS A 39 -1.68 2.22 -10.53
N GLU A 40 -0.81 1.46 -9.88
CA GLU A 40 -0.03 0.39 -10.50
C GLU A 40 -0.90 -0.77 -11.00
N VAL A 41 -1.96 -1.12 -10.29
CA VAL A 41 -2.89 -2.18 -10.72
C VAL A 41 -3.64 -1.79 -12.00
N ALA A 42 -4.11 -0.54 -12.09
CA ALA A 42 -4.77 -0.05 -13.30
C ALA A 42 -3.83 -0.04 -14.51
N GLU A 43 -2.58 0.38 -14.31
CA GLU A 43 -1.55 0.34 -15.35
C GLU A 43 -1.16 -1.11 -15.72
N LEU A 44 -1.10 -2.02 -14.74
CA LEU A 44 -0.80 -3.43 -14.96
C LEU A 44 -1.83 -4.10 -15.87
N GLU A 45 -3.13 -3.93 -15.60
CA GLU A 45 -4.19 -4.55 -16.40
C GLU A 45 -4.22 -4.02 -17.84
N ALA A 46 -3.91 -2.74 -18.05
CA ALA A 46 -3.84 -2.13 -19.37
C ALA A 46 -2.64 -2.60 -20.20
N ASN A 47 -1.52 -2.97 -19.55
CA ASN A 47 -0.27 -3.36 -20.22
C ASN A 47 -0.04 -4.88 -20.22
N LEU A 48 -0.96 -5.66 -19.67
CA LEU A 48 -0.80 -7.10 -19.54
C LEU A 48 -0.86 -7.77 -20.94
N PRO A 49 0.11 -8.62 -21.30
CA PRO A 49 0.03 -9.37 -22.55
C PRO A 49 -1.17 -10.33 -22.53
N CYS A 50 -1.73 -10.66 -23.69
CA CYS A 50 -2.90 -11.53 -23.81
C CYS A 50 -2.68 -12.97 -23.29
N THR A 51 -1.42 -13.37 -23.14
CA THR A 51 -0.99 -14.65 -22.55
C THR A 51 -1.08 -14.64 -21.02
N CYS A 52 -1.33 -13.50 -20.40
CA CYS A 52 -1.39 -13.34 -18.96
C CYS A 52 -2.81 -12.93 -18.52
N LYS A 53 -3.22 -13.35 -17.33
CA LYS A 53 -4.47 -12.93 -16.69
C LYS A 53 -4.23 -12.65 -15.21
N VAL A 54 -4.73 -11.52 -14.74
CA VAL A 54 -4.68 -11.13 -13.32
C VAL A 54 -6.05 -11.37 -12.68
N ASN A 55 -6.06 -11.81 -11.43
CA ASN A 55 -7.26 -11.99 -10.61
C ASN A 55 -7.02 -11.46 -9.20
N PHE A 56 -7.97 -10.69 -8.67
CA PHE A 56 -7.96 -10.20 -7.28
C PHE A 56 -9.07 -10.91 -6.50
N PRO A 57 -8.76 -11.95 -5.70
CA PRO A 57 -9.78 -12.68 -4.95
C PRO A 57 -10.56 -11.81 -3.97
N ASP A 58 -9.93 -10.74 -3.47
CA ASP A 58 -10.54 -9.72 -2.63
C ASP A 58 -10.20 -8.33 -3.20
N PRO A 59 -11.20 -7.57 -3.71
CA PRO A 59 -10.95 -6.26 -4.32
C PRO A 59 -10.43 -5.22 -3.32
N ASN A 60 -10.58 -5.45 -2.00
CA ASN A 60 -10.04 -4.56 -0.98
C ASN A 60 -8.56 -4.84 -0.69
N LYS A 61 -8.00 -5.94 -1.23
CA LYS A 61 -6.62 -6.37 -1.01
C LYS A 61 -5.83 -6.35 -2.31
N LEU A 62 -5.60 -5.15 -2.85
CA LEU A 62 -4.77 -4.97 -4.05
C LEU A 62 -3.34 -5.53 -3.91
N HIS A 63 -2.84 -5.68 -2.68
CA HIS A 63 -1.54 -6.28 -2.40
C HIS A 63 -1.53 -7.82 -2.52
N TYR A 64 -2.70 -8.44 -2.71
CA TYR A 64 -2.87 -9.89 -2.83
C TYR A 64 -3.65 -10.20 -4.11
N PHE A 65 -2.93 -10.70 -5.11
CA PHE A 65 -3.51 -11.06 -6.40
C PHE A 65 -2.85 -12.32 -6.95
N GLN A 66 -3.51 -12.89 -7.94
CA GLN A 66 -3.05 -14.06 -8.67
C GLN A 66 -2.74 -13.64 -10.10
N LEU A 67 -1.56 -14.02 -10.60
CA LEU A 67 -1.18 -13.86 -11.99
C LEU A 67 -1.09 -15.24 -12.62
N THR A 68 -1.92 -15.48 -13.63
CA THR A 68 -1.87 -16.68 -14.45
C THR A 68 -1.11 -16.35 -15.72
N VAL A 69 -0.06 -17.12 -16.01
CA VAL A 69 0.71 -17.01 -17.26
C VAL A 69 0.41 -18.26 -18.09
N ILE A 70 -0.02 -18.06 -19.33
CA ILE A 70 -0.33 -19.10 -20.30
C ILE A 70 0.65 -18.94 -21.47
N PRO A 71 1.80 -19.61 -21.43
CA PRO A 71 2.75 -19.58 -22.53
C PRO A 71 2.12 -20.16 -23.79
N VAL A 72 2.25 -19.47 -24.92
CA VAL A 72 2.03 -20.08 -26.23
C VAL A 72 3.29 -20.84 -26.61
N VAL A 73 3.17 -22.17 -26.75
CA VAL A 73 4.23 -23.03 -27.28
C VAL A 73 4.04 -23.10 -28.79
N TYR A 74 5.04 -22.67 -29.55
CA TYR A 74 5.12 -22.79 -31.01
C TYR A 74 5.78 -24.11 -31.40
#